data_AF-A0A2V9R5N3-F1
#
_entry.id   AF-A0A2V9R5N3-F1
#
_cell.length_a   1.000
_cell.length_b   1.000
_cell.length_c   1.000
_cell.angle_alpha   90.00
_cell.angle_beta   90.00
_cell.angle_gamma   90.00
#
_symmetry.space_group_name_H-M   'P 1'
#
loop_
_entity.id
_entity.type
_entity.pdbx_description
1 polymer ?
#
loop_
_entity_poly.entity_id
_entity_poly.type
_entity_poly.pdbx_seq_one_letter_code
_entity_poly.pdbx_strand_id
1 'polypeptide(L)'
;MRRVAGHRCGYSRTSPFIRFARKAGLGDPTLCEAIANAERGLIDADLGGGVIKQRIARPGKGKSGSFRAMILYKRATRAVFVYGFAKKERANITQDELVTGNA
;
A
#
# COMPACT_ATOMS: atom_id res chain seq x y z
N MET A 1 6.67 -16.71 -4.65
CA MET A 1 6.04 -16.13 -5.86
C MET A 1 4.55 -16.50 -5.86
N ARG A 2 3.62 -15.56 -5.97
CA ARG A 2 2.17 -15.85 -6.00
C ARG A 2 1.53 -15.14 -7.20
N ARG A 3 0.71 -15.89 -7.95
CA ARG A 3 0.08 -15.48 -9.22
C ARG A 3 -1.31 -14.91 -8.89
N VAL A 4 -1.60 -13.69 -9.34
CA VAL A 4 -2.94 -13.07 -9.26
C VAL A 4 -3.29 -12.64 -10.68
N ALA A 5 -4.42 -13.14 -11.20
CA ALA A 5 -5.03 -12.75 -12.48
C ALA A 5 -4.02 -12.40 -13.61
N GLY A 6 -3.22 -13.38 -14.05
CA GLY A 6 -2.37 -13.25 -15.25
C GLY A 6 -1.13 -12.35 -15.14
N HIS A 7 -0.91 -11.63 -14.04
CA HIS A 7 0.25 -10.76 -13.88
C HIS A 7 1.24 -11.26 -12.83
N ARG A 8 2.53 -11.24 -13.17
CA ARG A 8 3.62 -11.34 -12.19
C ARG A 8 3.64 -10.05 -11.39
N CYS A 9 3.02 -10.07 -10.23
CA CYS A 9 3.01 -8.95 -9.32
C CYS A 9 4.31 -8.94 -8.50
N GLY A 10 5.29 -8.17 -8.96
CA GLY A 10 6.54 -7.93 -8.26
C GLY A 10 6.42 -6.69 -7.37
N TYR A 11 6.45 -6.87 -6.05
CA TYR A 11 6.58 -5.77 -5.10
C TYR A 11 7.41 -6.18 -3.89
N SER A 12 7.96 -5.19 -3.21
CA SER A 12 8.51 -5.34 -1.86
C SER A 12 7.74 -4.46 -0.86
N ARG A 13 7.92 -4.72 0.43
CA ARG A 13 7.29 -3.99 1.52
C ARG A 13 8.35 -3.63 2.55
N THR A 14 8.29 -2.42 3.09
CA THR A 14 9.10 -2.04 4.25
C THR A 14 8.53 -2.67 5.53
N SER A 15 9.33 -2.74 6.60
CA SER A 15 8.86 -3.24 7.90
C SER A 15 7.64 -2.48 8.45
N PRO A 16 7.60 -1.11 8.40
CA PRO A 16 6.41 -0.36 8.78
C PRO A 16 5.16 -0.77 7.98
N PHE A 17 5.28 -0.93 6.67
CA PHE A 17 4.16 -1.35 5.84
C PHE A 17 3.71 -2.80 6.13
N ILE A 18 4.63 -3.71 6.45
CA ILE A 18 4.28 -5.08 6.83
C ILE A 18 3.40 -5.08 8.09
N ARG A 19 3.74 -4.28 9.10
CA ARG A 19 2.94 -4.14 10.33
C ARG A 19 1.55 -3.60 10.03
N PHE A 20 1.48 -2.54 9.23
CA PHE A 20 0.22 -1.98 8.76
C PHE A 20 -0.63 -3.02 8.00
N ALA A 21 -0.05 -3.70 7.01
CA ALA A 21 -0.75 -4.67 6.18
C ALA A 21 -1.33 -5.82 7.02
N ARG A 22 -0.60 -6.28 8.05
CA ARG A 22 -1.10 -7.29 8.99
C ARG A 22 -2.31 -6.79 9.79
N LYS A 23 -2.23 -5.59 10.38
CA LYS A 23 -3.36 -4.97 11.13
C LYS A 23 -4.57 -4.72 10.23
N ALA A 24 -4.33 -4.30 8.99
CA ALA A 24 -5.35 -3.97 8.01
C ALA A 24 -5.95 -5.19 7.29
N GLY A 25 -5.42 -6.41 7.51
CA GLY A 25 -5.86 -7.63 6.83
C GLY A 25 -5.58 -7.62 5.32
N LEU A 26 -4.50 -6.94 4.89
CA LEU A 26 -4.12 -6.81 3.48
C LEU A 26 -3.24 -7.98 3.05
N GLY A 27 -3.85 -8.93 2.34
CA GLY A 27 -3.15 -10.05 1.72
C GLY A 27 -2.50 -9.69 0.38
N ASP A 28 -1.64 -10.59 -0.10
CA ASP A 28 -0.93 -10.42 -1.37
C ASP A 28 -1.89 -10.17 -2.57
N PRO A 29 -3.06 -10.82 -2.71
CA PRO A 29 -3.99 -10.53 -3.81
C PRO A 29 -4.41 -9.06 -3.88
N THR A 30 -4.72 -8.48 -2.72
CA THR A 30 -5.15 -7.09 -2.60
C THR A 30 -4.01 -6.11 -2.88
N LEU A 31 -2.80 -6.40 -2.41
CA LEU A 31 -1.62 -5.58 -2.71
C LEU A 31 -1.27 -5.65 -4.20
N CYS A 32 -1.41 -6.82 -4.81
CA CYS A 32 -1.19 -7.00 -6.23
C CYS A 32 -2.18 -6.25 -7.10
N GLU A 33 -3.45 -6.26 -6.71
CA GLU A 33 -4.47 -5.47 -7.40
C GLU A 33 -4.16 -3.97 -7.32
N ALA A 34 -3.65 -3.49 -6.18
CA ALA A 34 -3.22 -2.09 -6.04
C ALA A 34 -2.07 -1.74 -7.00
N ILE A 35 -1.09 -2.62 -7.18
CA ILE A 35 -0.01 -2.44 -8.17
C ILE A 35 -0.54 -2.54 -9.60
N ALA A 36 -1.40 -3.51 -9.90
CA ALA A 36 -2.01 -3.65 -11.22
C ALA A 36 -2.86 -2.42 -11.60
N ASN A 37 -3.50 -1.77 -10.64
CA ASN A 37 -4.17 -0.49 -10.85
C ASN A 37 -3.17 0.61 -11.23
N ALA A 38 -2.07 0.76 -10.50
CA ALA A 38 -1.03 1.72 -10.83
C ALA A 38 -0.40 1.47 -12.22
N GLU A 39 -0.15 0.22 -12.59
CA GLU A 39 0.39 -0.18 -13.91
C GLU A 39 -0.56 0.15 -15.07
N ARG A 40 -1.87 0.12 -14.81
CA ARG A 40 -2.92 0.57 -15.74
C ARG A 40 -3.15 2.08 -15.73
N GLY A 41 -2.37 2.85 -14.96
CA GLY A 41 -2.54 4.30 -14.82
C GLY A 41 -3.68 4.72 -13.88
N LEU A 42 -4.29 3.77 -13.16
CA LEU A 42 -5.34 4.03 -12.16
C LEU A 42 -4.71 4.45 -10.82
N ILE A 43 -3.94 5.53 -10.87
CA ILE A 43 -3.21 6.12 -9.74
C ILE A 43 -4.13 7.12 -9.01
N ASP A 44 -4.24 7.02 -7.68
CA ASP A 44 -5.08 7.94 -6.88
C ASP A 44 -4.44 9.34 -6.80
N ALA A 45 -3.12 9.42 -6.63
CA ALA A 45 -2.34 10.63 -6.86
C ALA A 45 -0.87 10.31 -7.18
N ASP A 46 -0.28 11.02 -8.13
CA ASP A 46 1.17 11.06 -8.32
C ASP A 46 1.73 12.21 -7.47
N LEU A 47 2.73 11.92 -6.63
CA LEU A 47 3.35 12.89 -5.73
C LEU A 47 4.70 13.39 -6.28
N GLY A 48 5.11 12.94 -7.47
CA GLY A 48 6.40 13.24 -8.07
C GLY A 48 7.54 12.37 -7.54
N GLY A 49 8.70 12.40 -8.23
CA GLY A 49 9.91 11.70 -7.80
C GLY A 49 9.80 10.16 -7.76
N GLY A 50 8.83 9.57 -8.47
CA GLY A 50 8.55 8.15 -8.42
C GLY A 50 7.79 7.72 -7.15
N VAL A 51 7.07 8.64 -6.50
CA VAL A 51 6.22 8.34 -5.34
C VAL A 51 4.76 8.49 -5.75
N ILE A 52 3.98 7.44 -5.56
CA ILE A 52 2.53 7.49 -5.79
C ILE A 52 1.77 7.25 -4.49
N LYS A 53 0.58 7.84 -4.42
CA LYS A 53 -0.46 7.47 -3.47
C LYS A 53 -1.44 6.56 -4.21
N GLN A 54 -1.62 5.35 -3.69
CA GLN A 54 -2.51 4.36 -4.29
C GLN A 54 -3.62 3.97 -3.32
N ARG A 55 -4.84 3.88 -3.83
CA ARG A 55 -5.97 3.34 -3.07
C ARG A 55 -5.90 1.81 -3.03
N ILE A 56 -6.10 1.25 -1.85
CA ILE A 56 -6.19 -0.19 -1.62
C ILE A 56 -7.62 -0.52 -1.16
N ALA A 57 -8.30 -1.35 -1.94
CA ALA A 57 -9.64 -1.82 -1.60
C ALA A 57 -9.58 -2.74 -0.37
N ARG A 58 -10.54 -2.59 0.55
CA ARG A 58 -10.64 -3.48 1.70
C ARG A 58 -11.43 -4.73 1.28
N PRO A 59 -10.91 -5.95 1.48
CA PRO A 59 -11.67 -7.17 1.22
C PRO A 59 -12.97 -7.20 2.04
N GLY A 60 -14.11 -7.49 1.39
CA GLY A 60 -15.39 -7.72 2.07
C GLY A 60 -16.06 -6.51 2.73
N LYS A 61 -15.61 -5.27 2.47
CA LYS A 61 -16.25 -4.05 3.01
C LYS A 61 -16.41 -3.00 1.90
N GLY A 62 -17.57 -2.33 1.86
CA GLY A 62 -17.90 -1.28 0.88
C GLY A 62 -17.01 -0.03 0.94
N LYS A 63 -17.41 1.05 0.23
CA LYS A 63 -16.64 2.30 0.03
C LYS A 63 -16.09 2.96 1.32
N SER A 64 -16.67 2.64 2.48
CA SER A 64 -16.42 3.25 3.80
C SER A 64 -15.16 2.79 4.54
N GLY A 65 -14.28 1.97 3.94
CA GLY A 65 -13.11 1.41 4.63
C GLY A 65 -11.83 1.29 3.80
N SER A 66 -11.69 2.04 2.71
CA SER A 66 -10.49 1.93 1.86
C SER A 66 -9.25 2.50 2.53
N PHE A 67 -8.13 1.80 2.37
CA PHE A 67 -6.82 2.29 2.78
C PHE A 67 -6.15 3.07 1.64
N ARG A 68 -5.18 3.91 2.00
CA ARG A 68 -4.24 4.48 1.02
C ARG A 68 -2.84 4.04 1.37
N ALA A 69 -2.01 3.79 0.38
CA ALA A 69 -0.60 3.52 0.58
C ALA A 69 0.27 4.51 -0.17
N MET A 70 1.43 4.84 0.41
CA MET A 70 2.54 5.44 -0.32
C MET A 70 3.41 4.34 -0.90
N ILE A 71 3.66 4.43 -2.19
CA ILE A 71 4.39 3.43 -2.96
C ILE A 71 5.52 4.13 -3.71
N LEU A 72 6.76 3.66 -3.55
CA LEU A 72 7.82 3.97 -4.49
C LEU A 72 7.59 3.15 -5.73
N TYR A 73 7.37 3.84 -6.84
CA TYR A 73 6.83 3.27 -8.05
C TYR A 73 7.65 3.72 -9.25
N LYS A 74 8.25 2.73 -9.91
CA LYS A 74 8.80 2.86 -11.25
C LYS A 74 8.09 1.83 -12.11
N ARG A 75 7.24 2.32 -13.02
CA ARG A 75 6.40 1.51 -13.91
C ARG A 75 7.20 0.38 -14.55
N ALA A 76 6.62 -0.83 -14.56
CA ALA A 76 7.22 -2.06 -15.09
C ALA A 76 8.58 -2.49 -14.49
N THR A 77 9.11 -1.76 -13.51
CA THR A 77 10.43 -2.01 -12.92
C THR A 77 10.32 -2.44 -11.46
N ARG A 78 9.67 -1.61 -10.63
CA ARG A 78 9.66 -1.81 -9.17
C ARG A 78 8.48 -1.11 -8.52
N ALA A 79 7.87 -1.82 -7.58
CA ALA A 79 6.93 -1.26 -6.62
C ALA A 79 7.38 -1.59 -5.19
N VAL A 80 7.44 -0.57 -4.32
CA VAL A 80 7.74 -0.75 -2.90
C VAL A 80 6.69 -0.05 -2.06
N PHE A 81 5.93 -0.82 -1.29
CA PHE A 81 5.02 -0.24 -0.31
C PHE A 81 5.80 0.27 0.90
N VAL A 82 5.63 1.57 1.21
CA VAL A 82 6.39 2.25 2.28
C VAL A 82 5.52 2.50 3.50
N TYR A 83 4.32 3.05 3.32
CA TYR A 83 3.39 3.42 4.39
C TYR A 83 1.93 3.19 3.98
N GLY A 84 1.07 2.96 4.96
CA GLY A 84 -0.38 2.79 4.78
C GLY A 84 -1.18 3.67 5.71
N PHE A 85 -2.36 4.12 5.28
CA PHE A 85 -3.24 5.05 5.99
C PHE A 85 -4.67 4.52 5.99
N ALA A 86 -5.30 4.44 7.16
CA ALA A 86 -6.75 4.23 7.28
C ALA A 86 -7.51 5.55 7.13
N LYS A 87 -8.64 5.55 6.42
CA LYS A 87 -9.52 6.72 6.30
C LYS A 87 -10.31 6.91 7.62
N LYS A 88 -9.63 7.43 8.66
CA LYS A 88 -10.14 8.13 9.88
C LYS A 88 -9.17 8.12 11.08
N GLU A 89 -8.03 7.42 11.03
CA GLU A 89 -7.03 7.38 12.12
C GLU A 89 -6.10 8.61 12.21
N ARG A 90 -6.48 9.76 11.64
CA ARG A 90 -5.76 11.03 11.89
C ARG A 90 -6.33 11.85 13.04
N ALA A 91 -7.36 11.38 13.74
CA ALA A 91 -7.81 12.00 14.97
C ALA A 91 -6.97 11.59 16.20
N ASN A 92 -6.22 10.50 16.13
CA ASN A 92 -5.25 10.06 17.14
C ASN A 92 -4.08 9.39 16.43
N ILE A 93 -3.13 10.19 15.93
CA ILE A 93 -1.78 9.66 15.72
C ILE A 93 -1.25 9.41 17.12
N THR A 94 -1.44 8.20 17.66
CA THR A 94 -0.66 7.78 18.81
C THR A 94 0.80 7.85 18.38
N GLN A 95 1.61 8.55 19.17
CA GLN A 95 3.07 8.74 19.00
C GLN A 95 3.89 7.44 18.85
N ASP A 96 3.23 6.28 18.80
CA ASP A 96 3.79 4.94 18.84
C ASP A 96 4.34 4.45 17.48
N GLU A 97 4.16 5.21 16.39
CA GLU A 97 4.71 4.88 15.08
C GLU A 97 5.89 5.75 14.62
N LEU A 98 6.42 6.61 15.51
CA LEU A 98 7.64 7.40 15.28
C LEU A 98 8.86 6.94 16.10
N VAL A 99 8.75 5.92 16.94
CA VAL A 99 9.91 5.40 17.69
C VAL A 99 9.97 3.89 17.55
N THR A 100 10.97 3.41 16.81
CA THR A 100 12.02 2.50 17.30
C THR A 100 12.98 2.28 16.14
N GLY A 101 13.79 3.28 15.87
CA GLY A 101 15.19 3.04 15.57
C GLY A 101 15.92 3.33 16.87
N ASN A 102 16.44 2.30 17.53
CA ASN A 102 17.48 2.43 18.55
C ASN A 102 18.17 1.06 18.65
N ALA A 103 19.47 1.10 18.34
CA ALA A 103 20.55 0.13 18.56
C ALA A 103 20.34 -1.30 18.07
#